data_AF-A0A3N8GDG2-F1
#
_entry.id   AF-A0A3N8GDG2-F1
#
_cell.length_a   1.000
_cell.length_b   1.000
_cell.length_c   1.000
_cell.angle_alpha   90.00
_cell.angle_beta   90.00
_cell.angle_gamma   90.00
#
_symmetry.space_group_name_H-M   'P 1'
#
loop_
_entity.id
_entity.type
_entity.pdbx_description
1 polymer ?
#
loop_
_entity_poly.entity_id
_entity_poly.type
_entity_poly.pdbx_seq_one_letter_code
_entity_poly.pdbx_strand_id
1 'polypeptide(L)'
;MNAVVPMLGGPVRSLVEERAMRPPVIGRIRPGIKVLTSKARANQEAVRLYETMVAAGDSFETIGKAIESRCQLRNALAPKNVDYFTCRRSDFNNPDVADEILKLYGEDRGQGVRLYRFPVLFAFNDWMQNLPNEMAAWGATGRKFFSQYGPDGIRYCKTYAKVERDPRAQRATRHFGGRDVIFRQDDAIPDGVCDPEQCPQYQSRQCNLSAHFVFAVPDIKGLGLVELPTNSIYVLQKAYAAMQTVQLARGRLTGTRFWLSKREFDITRINENGEAVRQPQMLTVLDADIDIGALLDGADEAAPAIEVAQGAAALLGAGGTVIPLHPTDGSGGATSGDTQPATHAGNAQRDEHDDPPPESIEEKRHRLQDLLLRLRLNADARREQFRVYSHVKFGRGWAERPTDVDKMIGRLTGALDAPDVLDREISEAVESFNRR
;
A
#
# COMPACT_ATOMS: atom_id res chain seq x y z
N MET A 1 7.37 22.94 22.55
CA MET A 1 8.21 21.81 22.99
C MET A 1 7.44 21.07 24.06
N ASN A 2 6.93 19.87 23.76
CA ASN A 2 6.34 19.00 24.79
C ASN A 2 7.31 17.84 24.97
N ALA A 3 8.17 17.93 25.98
CA ALA A 3 8.93 16.79 26.45
C ALA A 3 7.96 15.91 27.24
N VAL A 4 7.59 14.77 26.66
CA VAL A 4 6.85 13.72 27.38
C VAL A 4 7.91 12.87 28.08
N VAL A 5 7.85 12.84 29.41
CA VAL A 5 8.68 11.97 30.26
C VAL A 5 8.30 10.51 29.95
N PRO A 6 9.25 9.61 29.65
CA PRO A 6 8.92 8.22 29.40
C PRO A 6 8.62 7.51 30.71
N MET A 7 7.48 6.80 30.76
CA MET A 7 7.22 5.81 31.80
C MET A 7 8.17 4.63 31.65
N LEU A 8 8.72 4.15 32.77
CA LEU A 8 9.60 2.99 32.83
C LEU A 8 8.92 1.73 32.27
N GLY A 9 9.60 1.01 31.37
CA GLY A 9 9.32 -0.41 31.09
C GLY A 9 8.67 -0.78 29.76
N GLY A 10 8.26 0.18 28.92
CA GLY A 10 7.84 -0.11 27.54
C GLY A 10 9.03 -0.46 26.64
N PRO A 11 8.86 -1.28 25.58
CA PRO A 11 9.93 -1.49 24.59
C PRO A 11 10.42 -0.13 24.10
N VAL A 12 11.75 0.03 24.04
CA VAL A 12 12.39 1.28 23.62
C VAL A 12 11.84 1.67 22.25
N ARG A 13 10.96 2.68 22.20
CA ARG A 13 10.44 3.20 20.93
C ARG A 13 11.60 3.74 20.14
N SER A 14 12.02 3.02 19.10
CA SER A 14 13.04 3.52 18.21
C SER A 14 12.43 4.60 17.33
N LEU A 15 13.08 5.76 17.24
CA LEU A 15 12.74 6.78 16.24
C LEU A 15 12.79 6.23 14.79
N VAL A 16 13.45 5.09 14.59
CA VAL A 16 13.48 4.37 13.31
C VAL A 16 12.16 3.61 13.07
N GLU A 17 11.54 3.08 14.12
CA GLU A 17 10.27 2.31 14.07
C GLU A 17 9.04 3.21 13.94
N GLU A 18 9.13 4.50 14.26
CA GLU A 18 8.05 5.47 14.03
C GLU A 18 7.78 5.73 12.53
N ARG A 19 8.69 5.29 11.65
CA ARG A 19 8.47 5.32 10.21
C ARG A 19 7.71 4.08 9.78
N ALA A 20 6.62 4.27 9.02
CA ALA A 20 5.93 3.18 8.36
C ALA A 20 6.94 2.28 7.64
N MET A 21 6.99 1.00 8.04
CA MET A 21 7.89 0.01 7.49
C MET A 21 7.64 -0.12 5.99
N ARG A 22 8.63 0.20 5.17
CA ARG A 22 8.59 0.00 3.72
C ARG A 22 9.55 -1.14 3.39
N PRO A 23 9.08 -2.24 2.78
CA PRO A 23 9.99 -3.28 2.33
C PRO A 23 11.08 -2.67 1.43
N PRO A 24 12.31 -3.18 1.51
CA PRO A 24 13.38 -2.72 0.65
C PRO A 24 13.01 -3.00 -0.82
N VAL A 25 13.23 -2.02 -1.68
CA VAL A 25 13.05 -2.16 -3.12
C VAL A 25 14.38 -2.57 -3.73
N ILE A 26 14.42 -3.73 -4.38
CA ILE A 26 15.65 -4.30 -4.97
C ILE A 26 15.87 -3.86 -6.42
N GLY A 27 14.84 -3.32 -7.07
CA GLY A 27 14.96 -2.76 -8.40
C GLY A 27 13.62 -2.31 -8.99
N ARG A 28 13.69 -1.79 -10.22
CA ARG A 28 12.56 -1.19 -10.91
C ARG A 28 12.41 -1.74 -12.32
N ILE A 29 11.25 -2.32 -12.61
CA ILE A 29 10.83 -2.61 -13.98
C ILE A 29 10.16 -1.35 -14.52
N ARG A 30 10.53 -0.89 -15.71
CA ARG A 30 9.94 0.31 -16.32
C ARG A 30 8.77 -0.10 -17.23
N PRO A 31 7.65 0.66 -17.23
CA PRO A 31 6.49 0.39 -18.07
C PRO A 31 6.73 0.77 -19.54
N GLY A 32 7.96 1.02 -19.98
CA GLY A 32 8.26 1.45 -21.35
C GLY A 32 9.69 1.93 -21.48
N ILE A 33 9.99 2.62 -22.59
CA ILE A 33 11.33 3.12 -22.91
C ILE A 33 11.34 4.64 -22.96
N LYS A 34 12.53 5.24 -22.94
CA LYS A 34 12.72 6.62 -23.38
C LYS A 34 13.46 6.65 -24.71
N VAL A 35 13.02 7.50 -25.62
CA VAL A 35 13.62 7.68 -26.95
C VAL A 35 14.04 9.14 -27.12
N LEU A 36 14.95 9.39 -28.06
CA LEU A 36 15.32 10.75 -28.45
C LEU A 36 14.10 11.55 -28.92
N THR A 37 13.98 12.78 -28.42
CA THR A 37 13.04 13.77 -28.95
C THR A 37 13.38 14.11 -30.39
N SER A 38 12.42 14.64 -31.16
CA SER A 38 12.65 15.01 -32.56
C SER A 38 13.83 15.97 -32.73
N LYS A 39 14.01 16.91 -31.79
CA LYS A 39 15.16 17.83 -31.77
C LYS A 39 16.48 17.10 -31.52
N ALA A 40 16.52 16.20 -30.54
CA ALA A 40 17.73 15.46 -30.23
C ALA A 40 18.10 14.46 -31.34
N ARG A 41 17.11 13.89 -32.03
CA ARG A 41 17.32 12.96 -33.16
C ARG A 41 17.97 13.64 -34.38
N ALA A 42 17.82 14.95 -34.54
CA ALA A 42 18.49 15.69 -35.61
C ALA A 42 20.00 15.86 -35.37
N ASN A 43 20.49 15.65 -34.15
CA ASN A 43 21.91 15.70 -33.83
C ASN A 43 22.53 14.29 -33.93
N GLN A 44 23.42 14.09 -34.91
CA GLN A 44 24.07 12.79 -35.16
C GLN A 44 24.90 12.30 -33.97
N GLU A 45 25.54 13.20 -33.22
CA GLU A 45 26.29 12.84 -32.01
C GLU A 45 25.36 12.31 -30.92
N ALA A 46 24.20 12.95 -30.73
CA ALA A 46 23.20 12.52 -29.75
C ALA A 46 22.63 11.13 -30.11
N VAL A 47 22.40 10.86 -31.40
CA VAL A 47 21.98 9.53 -31.90
C VAL A 47 23.04 8.49 -31.58
N ARG A 48 24.29 8.73 -31.97
CA ARG A 48 25.40 7.80 -31.73
C ARG A 48 25.59 7.50 -30.23
N LEU A 49 25.55 8.55 -29.40
CA LEU A 49 25.70 8.42 -27.95
C LEU A 49 24.55 7.63 -27.34
N TYR A 50 23.31 7.92 -27.75
CA TYR A 50 22.13 7.19 -27.31
C TYR A 50 22.22 5.70 -27.64
N GLU A 51 22.52 5.36 -28.89
CA GLU A 51 22.60 3.95 -29.34
C GLU A 51 23.70 3.18 -28.60
N THR A 52 24.88 3.80 -28.45
CA THR A 52 26.02 3.19 -27.74
C THR A 52 25.67 2.90 -26.29
N MET A 53 25.11 3.88 -25.57
CA MET A 53 24.81 3.72 -24.14
C MET A 53 23.58 2.82 -23.91
N VAL A 54 22.61 2.80 -24.83
CA VAL A 54 21.51 1.83 -24.78
C VAL A 54 22.02 0.42 -24.96
N ALA A 55 22.95 0.19 -25.91
CA ALA A 55 23.58 -1.11 -26.11
C ALA A 55 24.44 -1.54 -24.91
N ALA A 56 25.09 -0.59 -24.23
CA ALA A 56 25.84 -0.84 -23.00
C ALA A 56 24.94 -1.13 -21.77
N GLY A 57 23.63 -0.88 -21.88
CA GLY A 57 22.68 -1.12 -20.78
C GLY A 57 22.59 -0.01 -19.74
N ASP A 58 23.06 1.21 -20.06
CA ASP A 58 23.00 2.36 -19.14
C ASP A 58 21.56 2.78 -18.80
N SER A 59 21.38 3.40 -17.63
CA SER A 59 20.07 3.93 -17.25
C SER A 59 19.65 5.10 -18.14
N PHE A 60 18.34 5.25 -18.39
CA PHE A 60 17.86 6.38 -19.20
C PHE A 60 18.10 7.74 -18.53
N GLU A 61 18.19 7.81 -17.19
CA GLU A 61 18.60 9.02 -16.49
C GLU A 61 20.07 9.38 -16.81
N THR A 62 20.98 8.40 -16.82
CA THR A 62 22.39 8.58 -17.19
C THR A 62 22.53 8.99 -18.65
N ILE A 63 21.84 8.28 -19.56
CA ILE A 63 21.86 8.56 -21.00
C ILE A 63 21.38 9.99 -21.28
N GLY A 64 20.27 10.40 -20.66
CA GLY A 64 19.72 11.75 -20.81
C GLY A 64 20.73 12.83 -20.41
N LYS A 65 21.34 12.70 -19.21
CA LYS A 65 22.35 13.64 -18.72
C LYS A 65 23.59 13.70 -19.61
N ALA A 66 24.05 12.56 -20.12
CA ALA A 66 25.22 12.49 -21.00
C ALA A 66 24.96 13.22 -22.33
N ILE A 67 23.78 13.04 -22.92
CA ILE A 67 23.40 13.73 -24.17
C ILE A 67 23.21 15.23 -23.94
N GLU A 68 22.52 15.62 -22.87
CA GLU A 68 22.27 17.04 -22.57
C GLU A 68 23.56 17.81 -22.31
N SER A 69 24.51 17.20 -21.59
CA SER A 69 25.81 17.81 -21.30
C SER A 69 26.72 17.92 -22.54
N ARG A 70 26.84 16.85 -23.35
CA ARG A 70 27.75 16.84 -24.51
C ARG A 70 27.19 17.60 -25.71
N CYS A 71 25.90 17.43 -25.99
CA CYS A 71 25.27 18.03 -27.17
C CYS A 71 24.58 19.37 -26.87
N GLN A 72 24.67 19.88 -25.63
CA GLN A 72 24.04 21.13 -25.17
C GLN A 72 22.52 21.20 -25.45
N LEU A 73 21.86 20.05 -25.35
CA LEU A 73 20.42 19.91 -25.55
C LEU A 73 19.68 19.95 -24.20
N ARG A 74 18.38 20.27 -24.22
CA ARG A 74 17.50 20.16 -23.05
C ARG A 74 16.37 19.17 -23.35
N ASN A 75 16.00 18.37 -22.35
CA ASN A 75 14.97 17.34 -22.46
C ASN A 75 15.24 16.41 -23.65
N ALA A 76 16.45 15.85 -23.71
CA ALA A 76 16.90 15.08 -24.87
C ALA A 76 16.07 13.80 -25.09
N LEU A 77 15.50 13.25 -24.03
CA LEU A 77 14.73 12.01 -24.05
C LEU A 77 13.26 12.25 -23.66
N ALA A 78 12.35 11.57 -24.37
CA ALA A 78 10.94 11.53 -24.07
C ALA A 78 10.48 10.07 -23.85
N PRO A 79 9.52 9.81 -22.96
CA PRO A 79 8.94 8.48 -22.80
C PRO A 79 8.21 8.07 -24.08
N LYS A 80 8.38 6.81 -24.49
CA LYS A 80 7.63 6.19 -25.58
C LYS A 80 6.84 5.01 -25.05
N ASN A 81 5.55 5.00 -25.37
CA ASN A 81 4.70 3.87 -25.07
C ASN A 81 5.01 2.72 -26.05
N VAL A 82 5.27 1.54 -25.49
CA VAL A 82 5.62 0.31 -26.22
C VAL A 82 4.80 -0.83 -25.64
N ASP A 83 4.79 -1.99 -26.28
CA ASP A 83 4.02 -3.18 -25.90
C ASP A 83 4.74 -4.11 -24.91
N TYR A 84 5.98 -3.80 -24.53
CA TYR A 84 6.76 -4.56 -23.54
C TYR A 84 7.21 -3.72 -22.34
N PHE A 85 7.57 -4.38 -21.25
CA PHE A 85 8.24 -3.82 -20.08
C PHE A 85 9.75 -3.81 -20.25
N THR A 86 10.42 -2.82 -19.69
CA THR A 86 11.87 -2.70 -19.74
C THR A 86 12.47 -3.11 -18.40
N CYS A 87 13.23 -4.21 -18.43
CA CYS A 87 14.03 -4.73 -17.33
C CYS A 87 15.50 -4.50 -17.69
N ARG A 88 16.20 -3.58 -17.01
CA ARG A 88 17.61 -3.27 -17.28
C ARG A 88 18.46 -3.56 -16.06
N ARG A 89 19.66 -4.09 -16.29
CA ARG A 89 20.69 -4.30 -15.25
C ARG A 89 20.91 -3.07 -14.36
N SER A 90 20.93 -1.87 -14.95
CA SER A 90 21.14 -0.60 -14.22
C SER A 90 20.00 -0.17 -13.30
N ASP A 91 18.81 -0.75 -13.45
CA ASP A 91 17.61 -0.39 -12.65
C ASP A 91 17.47 -1.28 -11.38
N PHE A 92 18.42 -2.19 -11.13
CA PHE A 92 18.43 -3.10 -9.99
C PHE A 92 19.71 -2.95 -9.16
N ASN A 93 19.60 -3.15 -7.84
CA ASN A 93 20.76 -3.13 -6.93
C ASN A 93 21.73 -4.28 -7.24
N ASN A 94 21.18 -5.46 -7.55
CA ASN A 94 21.92 -6.57 -8.13
C ASN A 94 21.55 -6.69 -9.62
N PRO A 95 22.46 -6.39 -10.55
CA PRO A 95 22.22 -6.50 -11.98
C PRO A 95 21.73 -7.87 -12.46
N ASP A 96 22.16 -8.95 -11.80
CA ASP A 96 21.87 -10.32 -12.25
C ASP A 96 20.39 -10.69 -12.06
N VAL A 97 19.68 -9.99 -11.18
CA VAL A 97 18.23 -10.11 -11.01
C VAL A 97 17.50 -9.76 -12.30
N ALA A 98 17.95 -8.71 -13.01
CA ALA A 98 17.33 -8.30 -14.26
C ALA A 98 17.46 -9.38 -15.34
N ASP A 99 18.63 -10.03 -15.39
CA ASP A 99 18.91 -11.11 -16.34
C ASP A 99 18.13 -12.38 -16.01
N GLU A 100 17.99 -12.72 -14.72
CA GLU A 100 17.19 -13.87 -14.28
C GLU A 100 15.71 -13.68 -14.63
N ILE A 101 15.15 -12.48 -14.42
CA ILE A 101 13.78 -12.13 -14.83
C ILE A 101 13.61 -12.31 -16.35
N LEU A 102 14.53 -11.77 -17.15
CA LEU A 102 14.47 -11.89 -18.61
C LEU A 102 14.69 -13.33 -19.09
N LYS A 103 15.49 -14.11 -18.39
CA LYS A 103 15.72 -15.53 -18.69
C LYS A 103 14.48 -16.37 -18.44
N LEU A 104 13.76 -16.12 -17.35
CA LEU A 104 12.58 -16.90 -16.96
C LEU A 104 11.31 -16.48 -17.71
N TYR A 105 11.13 -15.17 -17.94
CA TYR A 105 9.86 -14.62 -18.43
C TYR A 105 9.99 -13.74 -19.68
N GLY A 106 11.21 -13.57 -20.21
CA GLY A 106 11.42 -12.88 -21.47
C GLY A 106 11.01 -13.75 -22.66
N GLU A 107 10.43 -13.10 -23.67
CA GLU A 107 10.06 -13.73 -24.94
C GLU A 107 10.76 -12.99 -26.09
N ASP A 108 11.26 -13.72 -27.08
CA ASP A 108 11.71 -13.14 -28.34
C ASP A 108 10.57 -13.21 -29.37
N ARG A 109 10.07 -12.05 -29.80
CA ARG A 109 9.05 -11.92 -30.85
C ARG A 109 9.63 -11.38 -32.17
N GLY A 110 10.93 -11.60 -32.40
CA GLY A 110 11.67 -11.17 -33.59
C GLY A 110 12.37 -9.80 -33.45
N GLN A 111 12.36 -9.21 -32.25
CA GLN A 111 13.01 -7.91 -31.95
C GLN A 111 13.98 -8.03 -30.75
N GLY A 112 14.42 -9.26 -30.49
CA GLY A 112 15.19 -9.65 -29.32
C GLY A 112 14.29 -9.95 -28.11
N VAL A 113 14.89 -10.53 -27.09
CA VAL A 113 14.21 -10.90 -25.84
C VAL A 113 13.67 -9.65 -25.13
N ARG A 114 12.36 -9.62 -24.88
CA ARG A 114 11.65 -8.55 -24.14
C ARG A 114 10.68 -9.15 -23.13
N LEU A 115 10.37 -8.37 -22.10
CA LEU A 115 9.43 -8.77 -21.05
C LEU A 115 8.01 -8.32 -21.43
N TYR A 116 7.18 -9.21 -21.97
CA TYR A 116 5.80 -8.86 -22.40
C TYR A 116 4.75 -9.16 -21.32
N ARG A 117 4.89 -10.30 -20.65
CA ARG A 117 4.02 -10.74 -19.56
C ARG A 117 4.87 -11.46 -18.52
N PHE A 118 4.63 -11.19 -17.25
CA PHE A 118 5.37 -11.85 -16.17
C PHE A 118 4.51 -11.98 -14.91
N PRO A 119 4.76 -13.01 -14.09
CA PRO A 119 3.99 -13.24 -12.88
C PRO A 119 4.47 -12.33 -11.74
N VAL A 120 3.56 -11.97 -10.84
CA VAL A 120 3.86 -11.19 -9.64
C VAL A 120 3.09 -11.71 -8.44
N LEU A 121 3.68 -11.52 -7.25
CA LEU A 121 3.08 -11.81 -5.95
C LEU A 121 3.05 -10.53 -5.13
N PHE A 122 1.89 -10.22 -4.56
CA PHE A 122 1.75 -9.10 -3.66
C PHE A 122 2.14 -9.48 -2.23
N ALA A 123 2.88 -8.58 -1.57
CA ALA A 123 3.39 -8.80 -0.21
C ALA A 123 2.36 -8.47 0.87
N PHE A 124 1.32 -7.70 0.52
CA PHE A 124 0.35 -7.18 1.47
C PHE A 124 -1.08 -7.57 1.08
N ASN A 125 -1.97 -7.69 2.06
CA ASN A 125 -3.41 -7.81 1.78
C ASN A 125 -4.07 -6.45 1.57
N ASP A 126 -3.45 -5.38 2.07
CA ASP A 126 -3.86 -4.01 1.76
C ASP A 126 -3.37 -3.61 0.37
N TRP A 127 -4.32 -3.38 -0.54
CA TRP A 127 -4.03 -2.95 -1.91
C TRP A 127 -3.25 -1.64 -1.96
N MET A 128 -3.44 -0.72 -1.00
CA MET A 128 -2.74 0.57 -0.97
C MET A 128 -1.25 0.42 -0.67
N GLN A 129 -0.85 -0.66 0.01
CA GLN A 129 0.56 -0.96 0.26
C GLN A 129 1.22 -1.62 -0.97
N ASN A 130 0.45 -2.37 -1.76
CA ASN A 130 0.89 -2.95 -3.03
C ASN A 130 0.86 -1.96 -4.20
N LEU A 131 0.02 -0.93 -4.12
CA LEU A 131 -0.15 0.09 -5.16
C LEU A 131 -0.25 1.50 -4.54
N PRO A 132 0.79 1.95 -3.82
CA PRO A 132 0.85 3.30 -3.26
C PRO A 132 0.71 4.32 -4.39
N ASN A 133 -0.15 5.31 -4.16
CA ASN A 133 -0.46 6.34 -5.14
C ASN A 133 -0.69 7.70 -4.49
N GLU A 134 -0.22 8.75 -5.17
CA GLU A 134 -0.39 10.14 -4.77
C GLU A 134 -0.53 11.04 -6.00
N MET A 135 -1.16 12.19 -5.81
CA MET A 135 -1.11 13.33 -6.72
C MET A 135 0.05 14.20 -6.26
N ALA A 136 1.03 14.48 -7.12
CA ALA A 136 2.20 15.26 -6.73
C ALA A 136 2.51 16.40 -7.70
N ALA A 137 2.82 17.56 -7.14
CA ALA A 137 3.36 18.71 -7.85
C ALA A 137 4.80 18.98 -7.42
N TRP A 138 5.68 19.15 -8.41
CA TRP A 138 7.11 19.35 -8.21
C TRP A 138 7.51 20.79 -8.54
N GLY A 139 8.29 21.42 -7.65
CA GLY A 139 8.93 22.71 -7.88
C GLY A 139 10.43 22.55 -8.16
N ALA A 140 11.13 23.68 -8.27
CA ALA A 140 12.58 23.70 -8.53
C ALA A 140 13.40 22.97 -7.45
N THR A 141 12.95 23.00 -6.19
CA THR A 141 13.65 22.43 -5.03
C THR A 141 13.09 21.07 -4.59
N GLY A 142 12.26 20.42 -5.43
CA GLY A 142 11.67 19.12 -5.14
C GLY A 142 10.15 19.17 -4.98
N ARG A 143 9.59 18.13 -4.32
CA ARG A 143 8.14 17.96 -4.16
C ARG A 143 7.55 19.14 -3.39
N LYS A 144 6.62 19.87 -4.01
CA LYS A 144 6.00 21.08 -3.45
C LYS A 144 4.69 20.73 -2.75
N PHE A 145 3.79 20.06 -3.47
CA PHE A 145 2.51 19.60 -2.96
C PHE A 145 2.35 18.11 -3.26
N PHE A 146 1.69 17.37 -2.38
CA PHE A 146 1.42 15.96 -2.59
C PHE A 146 0.17 15.53 -1.85
N SER A 147 -0.57 14.57 -2.40
CA SER A 147 -1.78 14.07 -1.76
C SER A 147 -1.48 12.87 -0.87
N GLN A 148 -2.16 12.78 0.27
CA GLN A 148 -2.13 11.59 1.12
C GLN A 148 -3.53 11.30 1.66
N TYR A 149 -3.86 10.02 1.74
CA TYR A 149 -5.09 9.58 2.40
C TYR A 149 -5.01 9.78 3.91
N GLY A 150 -6.06 10.34 4.49
CA GLY A 150 -6.30 10.36 5.92
C GLY A 150 -6.88 9.03 6.42
N PRO A 151 -6.95 8.84 7.75
CA PRO A 151 -7.58 7.66 8.35
C PRO A 151 -9.09 7.57 8.07
N ASP A 152 -9.70 8.68 7.66
CA ASP A 152 -11.08 8.79 7.21
C ASP A 152 -11.30 8.36 5.75
N GLY A 153 -10.23 7.98 5.04
CA GLY A 153 -10.27 7.61 3.63
C GLY A 153 -10.36 8.81 2.67
N ILE A 154 -10.38 10.04 3.19
CA ILE A 154 -10.37 11.25 2.37
C ILE A 154 -8.93 11.54 1.94
N ARG A 155 -8.77 11.93 0.68
CA ARG A 155 -7.48 12.35 0.15
C ARG A 155 -7.26 13.83 0.45
N TYR A 156 -6.20 14.14 1.18
CA TYR A 156 -5.83 15.51 1.52
C TYR A 156 -4.62 16.00 0.73
N CYS A 157 -4.63 17.26 0.33
CA CYS A 157 -3.47 17.93 -0.24
C CYS A 157 -2.55 18.38 0.90
N LYS A 158 -1.29 17.95 0.86
CA LYS A 158 -0.27 18.23 1.88
C LYS A 158 0.89 19.03 1.30
N THR A 159 1.55 19.76 2.18
CA THR A 159 2.76 20.55 1.91
C THR A 159 3.73 20.44 3.08
N TYR A 160 4.96 20.89 2.89
CA TYR A 160 5.91 21.00 3.98
C TYR A 160 5.72 22.34 4.70
N ALA A 161 5.73 22.31 6.04
CA ALA A 161 5.72 23.51 6.86
C ALA A 161 6.86 24.46 6.48
N LYS A 162 6.60 25.77 6.60
CA LYS A 162 7.66 26.78 6.44
C LYS A 162 8.65 26.61 7.58
N VAL A 163 9.94 26.67 7.27
CA VAL A 163 10.98 26.57 8.29
C VAL A 163 10.97 27.88 9.08
N GLU A 164 10.64 27.80 10.36
CA GLU A 164 10.76 28.94 11.26
C GLU A 164 12.25 29.28 11.42
N ARG A 165 12.63 30.47 10.97
CA ARG A 165 13.96 31.01 11.18
C ARG A 165 13.87 32.03 12.30
N ASP A 166 14.58 31.78 13.40
CA ASP A 166 14.77 32.82 14.41
C ASP A 166 15.49 34.01 13.74
N PRO A 167 14.92 35.22 13.75
CA PRO A 167 15.52 36.40 13.14
C PRO A 167 16.88 36.78 13.75
N ARG A 168 17.18 36.31 14.97
CA ARG A 168 18.49 36.50 15.63
C ARG A 168 19.51 35.40 15.27
N ALA A 169 19.06 34.30 14.68
CA ALA A 169 19.93 33.18 14.31
C ALA A 169 20.45 33.29 12.87
N GLN A 170 21.75 33.09 12.70
CA GLN A 170 22.40 33.02 11.39
C GLN A 170 21.96 31.80 10.56
N ARG A 171 21.43 30.76 11.21
CA ARG A 171 21.01 29.50 10.57
C ARG A 171 19.63 29.07 11.06
N ALA A 172 18.85 28.47 10.17
CA ALA A 172 17.56 27.88 10.52
C ALA A 172 17.75 26.62 11.38
N THR A 173 16.78 26.36 12.27
CA THR A 173 16.77 25.16 13.12
C THR A 173 16.69 23.91 12.27
N ARG A 174 17.56 22.93 12.53
CA ARG A 174 17.52 21.64 11.84
C ARG A 174 16.46 20.76 12.50
N HIS A 175 15.51 20.28 11.71
CA HIS A 175 14.51 19.31 12.16
C HIS A 175 15.00 17.89 11.89
N PHE A 176 14.96 17.03 12.91
CA PHE A 176 15.21 15.60 12.75
C PHE A 176 14.05 14.97 11.97
N GLY A 177 14.34 14.21 10.92
CA GLY A 177 13.31 13.62 10.06
C GLY A 177 12.79 14.49 8.92
N GLY A 178 13.23 15.75 8.81
CA GLY A 178 12.84 16.66 7.73
C GLY A 178 11.81 17.71 8.20
N ARG A 179 11.18 18.41 7.24
CA ARG A 179 10.14 19.41 7.54
C ARG A 179 8.82 18.70 7.85
N ASP A 180 8.08 19.23 8.82
CA ASP A 180 6.75 18.74 9.15
C ASP A 180 5.82 18.78 7.95
N VAL A 181 5.04 17.73 7.79
CA VAL A 181 4.03 17.63 6.73
C VAL A 181 2.71 18.13 7.29
N ILE A 182 2.18 19.20 6.69
CA ILE A 182 0.93 19.85 7.08
C ILE A 182 -0.08 19.80 5.94
N PHE A 183 -1.36 20.01 6.25
CA PHE A 183 -2.36 20.23 5.21
C PHE A 183 -2.07 21.53 4.46
N ARG A 184 -2.30 21.52 3.14
CA ARG A 184 -2.30 22.72 2.34
C ARG A 184 -3.61 23.45 2.58
N GLN A 185 -3.56 24.60 3.23
CA GLN A 185 -4.71 25.47 3.45
C GLN A 185 -4.37 26.85 2.89
N ASP A 186 -4.67 27.05 1.62
CA ASP A 186 -4.58 28.36 0.95
C ASP A 186 -5.92 28.71 0.31
N ASP A 187 -6.03 29.91 -0.26
CA ASP A 187 -7.29 30.40 -0.84
C ASP A 187 -7.86 29.46 -1.92
N ALA A 188 -7.00 28.66 -2.57
CA ALA A 188 -7.42 27.72 -3.59
C ALA A 188 -7.88 26.36 -3.02
N ILE A 189 -7.42 25.98 -1.83
CA ILE A 189 -7.83 24.74 -1.14
C ILE A 189 -8.05 25.03 0.36
N PRO A 190 -9.16 25.68 0.75
CA PRO A 190 -9.36 26.15 2.13
C PRO A 190 -9.52 25.00 3.15
N ASP A 191 -10.12 23.89 2.72
CA ASP A 191 -10.40 22.71 3.55
C ASP A 191 -9.25 21.68 3.57
N GLY A 192 -8.24 21.87 2.72
CA GLY A 192 -7.13 20.95 2.52
C GLY A 192 -7.47 19.67 1.76
N VAL A 193 -8.70 19.51 1.26
CA VAL A 193 -9.12 18.31 0.53
C VAL A 193 -8.52 18.32 -0.88
N CYS A 194 -8.02 17.16 -1.32
CA CYS A 194 -7.45 17.03 -2.65
C CYS A 194 -8.58 16.75 -3.66
N ASP A 195 -9.12 17.82 -4.25
CA ASP A 195 -10.03 17.74 -5.40
C ASP A 195 -9.31 18.16 -6.70
N PRO A 196 -8.98 17.22 -7.61
CA PRO A 196 -8.35 17.55 -8.88
C PRO A 196 -9.18 18.49 -9.75
N GLU A 197 -10.51 18.44 -9.69
CA GLU A 197 -11.38 19.26 -10.55
C GLU A 197 -11.29 20.74 -10.18
N GLN A 198 -11.15 21.04 -8.88
CA GLN A 198 -11.03 22.41 -8.38
C GLN A 198 -9.57 22.86 -8.16
N CYS A 199 -8.60 21.94 -8.21
CA CYS A 199 -7.20 22.24 -7.91
C CYS A 199 -6.49 22.96 -9.07
N PRO A 200 -6.01 24.21 -8.89
CA PRO A 200 -5.39 24.97 -9.97
C PRO A 200 -4.10 24.31 -10.50
N GLN A 201 -3.32 23.63 -9.64
CA GLN A 201 -2.10 22.95 -10.08
C GLN A 201 -2.40 21.71 -10.92
N TYR A 202 -3.53 21.03 -10.68
CA TYR A 202 -3.93 19.91 -11.52
C TYR A 202 -4.43 20.42 -12.88
N GLN A 203 -5.30 21.43 -12.87
CA GLN A 203 -5.82 22.07 -14.08
C GLN A 203 -4.69 22.64 -14.96
N SER A 204 -3.62 23.17 -14.33
CA SER A 204 -2.43 23.65 -15.02
C SER A 204 -1.42 22.54 -15.40
N ARG A 205 -1.76 21.26 -15.28
CA ARG A 205 -0.90 20.08 -15.56
C ARG A 205 0.41 20.03 -14.75
N GLN A 206 0.48 20.74 -13.61
CA GLN A 206 1.66 20.76 -12.72
C GLN A 206 1.58 19.68 -11.64
N CYS A 207 0.38 19.23 -11.30
CA CYS A 207 0.13 18.12 -10.39
C CYS A 207 -0.26 16.88 -11.20
N ASN A 208 0.45 15.76 -11.03
CA ASN A 208 0.22 14.53 -11.78
C ASN A 208 0.05 13.34 -10.83
N LEU A 209 -0.73 12.35 -11.25
CA LEU A 209 -0.79 11.06 -10.57
C LEU A 209 0.58 10.37 -10.64
N SER A 210 1.06 9.91 -9.49
CA SER A 210 2.23 9.07 -9.34
C SER A 210 1.81 7.84 -8.53
N ALA A 211 1.84 6.68 -9.17
CA ALA A 211 1.59 5.40 -8.54
C ALA A 211 2.70 4.41 -8.92
N HIS A 212 2.88 3.37 -8.14
CA HIS A 212 3.77 2.28 -8.50
C HIS A 212 3.27 0.99 -7.87
N PHE A 213 3.29 -0.09 -8.66
CA PHE A 213 3.10 -1.41 -8.10
C PHE A 213 4.34 -1.81 -7.31
N VAL A 214 4.13 -2.49 -6.20
CA VAL A 214 5.16 -3.04 -5.31
C VAL A 214 4.85 -4.53 -5.16
N PHE A 215 5.73 -5.39 -5.67
CA PHE A 215 5.49 -6.83 -5.73
C PHE A 215 6.79 -7.63 -5.69
N ALA A 216 6.70 -8.92 -5.39
CA ALA A 216 7.76 -9.88 -5.66
C ALA A 216 7.55 -10.51 -7.03
N VAL A 217 8.64 -10.86 -7.71
CA VAL A 217 8.59 -11.71 -8.90
C VAL A 217 8.91 -13.14 -8.43
N PRO A 218 8.03 -14.14 -8.67
CA PRO A 218 8.30 -15.54 -8.34
C PRO A 218 9.63 -16.02 -8.91
N ASP A 219 10.24 -16.99 -8.24
CA ASP A 219 11.43 -17.71 -8.71
C ASP A 219 12.69 -16.84 -8.88
N ILE A 220 12.68 -15.59 -8.38
CA ILE A 220 13.82 -14.67 -8.36
C ILE A 220 14.45 -14.63 -6.97
N LYS A 221 15.78 -14.75 -6.90
CA LYS A 221 16.51 -14.68 -5.63
C LYS A 221 16.75 -13.23 -5.23
N GLY A 222 16.33 -12.85 -4.02
CA GLY A 222 16.62 -11.53 -3.46
C GLY A 222 15.74 -11.20 -2.27
N LEU A 223 16.29 -10.42 -1.34
CA LEU A 223 15.53 -9.89 -0.20
C LEU A 223 14.98 -8.50 -0.55
N GLY A 224 13.77 -8.45 -1.08
CA GLY A 224 13.04 -7.21 -1.31
C GLY A 224 12.04 -7.28 -2.46
N LEU A 225 11.36 -6.17 -2.70
CA LEU A 225 10.29 -6.04 -3.69
C LEU A 225 10.77 -5.27 -4.92
N VAL A 226 10.08 -5.47 -6.04
CA VAL A 226 10.29 -4.77 -7.31
C VAL A 226 9.20 -3.72 -7.48
N GLU A 227 9.57 -2.58 -8.03
CA GLU A 227 8.63 -1.51 -8.38
C GLU A 227 8.31 -1.47 -9.87
N LEU A 228 7.06 -1.18 -10.20
CA LEU A 228 6.63 -0.80 -11.55
C LEU A 228 5.83 0.52 -11.50
N PRO A 229 6.41 1.67 -11.92
CA PRO A 229 5.71 2.95 -11.85
C PRO A 229 4.62 3.06 -12.92
N THR A 230 3.56 3.81 -12.60
CA THR A 230 2.48 4.20 -13.51
C THR A 230 1.93 5.58 -13.15
N ASN A 231 1.62 6.37 -14.16
CA ASN A 231 0.94 7.66 -14.01
C ASN A 231 -0.48 7.62 -14.59
N SER A 232 -0.98 6.42 -14.93
CA SER A 232 -2.29 6.24 -15.57
C SER A 232 -3.35 5.89 -14.54
N ILE A 233 -4.38 6.74 -14.45
CA ILE A 233 -5.56 6.48 -13.62
C ILE A 233 -6.32 5.22 -14.07
N TYR A 234 -6.35 4.95 -15.38
CA TYR A 234 -6.99 3.75 -15.92
C TYR A 234 -6.29 2.47 -15.47
N VAL A 235 -4.95 2.49 -15.38
CA VAL A 235 -4.18 1.36 -14.84
C VAL A 235 -4.50 1.17 -13.36
N LEU A 236 -4.55 2.27 -12.59
CA LEU A 236 -4.87 2.22 -11.16
C LEU A 236 -6.27 1.66 -10.90
N GLN A 237 -7.29 2.13 -11.63
CA GLN A 237 -8.68 1.66 -11.50
C GLN A 237 -8.82 0.18 -11.87
N LYS A 238 -8.22 -0.26 -12.98
CA LYS A 238 -8.27 -1.66 -13.40
C LYS A 238 -7.53 -2.58 -12.43
N ALA A 239 -6.36 -2.16 -11.95
CA ALA A 239 -5.61 -2.92 -10.96
C ALA A 239 -6.35 -3.05 -9.64
N TYR A 240 -6.96 -1.95 -9.17
CA TYR A 240 -7.82 -1.97 -7.98
C TYR A 240 -8.97 -2.95 -8.15
N ALA A 241 -9.72 -2.88 -9.26
CA ALA A 241 -10.81 -3.81 -9.54
C ALA A 241 -10.34 -5.28 -9.53
N ALA A 242 -9.21 -5.57 -10.22
CA ALA A 242 -8.64 -6.91 -10.23
C ALA A 242 -8.26 -7.40 -8.82
N MET A 243 -7.56 -6.59 -8.02
CA MET A 243 -7.21 -6.93 -6.64
C MET A 243 -8.46 -7.13 -5.78
N GLN A 244 -9.48 -6.27 -5.91
CA GLN A 244 -10.74 -6.42 -5.17
C GLN A 244 -11.47 -7.72 -5.52
N THR A 245 -11.51 -8.10 -6.80
CA THR A 245 -12.09 -9.38 -7.23
C THR A 245 -11.36 -10.55 -6.57
N VAL A 246 -10.03 -10.53 -6.53
CA VAL A 246 -9.24 -11.57 -5.83
C VAL A 246 -9.51 -11.55 -4.33
N GLN A 247 -9.59 -10.37 -3.72
CA GLN A 247 -9.85 -10.23 -2.29
C GLN A 247 -11.24 -10.76 -1.93
N LEU A 248 -12.26 -10.51 -2.75
CA LEU A 248 -13.60 -11.06 -2.61
C LEU A 248 -13.61 -12.58 -2.80
N ALA A 249 -12.83 -13.06 -3.77
CA ALA A 249 -12.74 -14.48 -4.08
C ALA A 249 -12.01 -15.28 -2.98
N ARG A 250 -10.79 -14.88 -2.65
CA ARG A 250 -9.86 -15.66 -1.81
C ARG A 250 -9.73 -15.16 -0.38
N GLY A 251 -10.33 -14.02 -0.04
CA GLY A 251 -10.17 -13.36 1.25
C GLY A 251 -8.79 -12.71 1.49
N ARG A 252 -7.84 -12.86 0.55
CA ARG A 252 -6.48 -12.31 0.64
C ARG A 252 -5.84 -12.08 -0.73
N LEU A 253 -4.97 -11.08 -0.82
CA LEU A 253 -4.12 -10.83 -2.00
C LEU A 253 -2.81 -11.62 -1.94
N THR A 254 -2.28 -11.79 -0.73
CA THR A 254 -1.02 -12.51 -0.50
C THR A 254 -1.15 -13.98 -0.89
N GLY A 255 -0.11 -14.53 -1.50
CA GLY A 255 -0.07 -15.93 -1.96
C GLY A 255 -0.83 -16.20 -3.27
N THR A 256 -1.57 -15.22 -3.81
CA THR A 256 -2.20 -15.34 -5.13
C THR A 256 -1.23 -14.89 -6.21
N ARG A 257 -1.08 -15.69 -7.26
CA ARG A 257 -0.27 -15.35 -8.44
C ARG A 257 -1.06 -14.47 -9.38
N PHE A 258 -0.56 -13.26 -9.61
CA PHE A 258 -1.06 -12.34 -10.61
C PHE A 258 -0.13 -12.32 -11.82
N TRP A 259 -0.61 -11.76 -12.92
CA TRP A 259 0.15 -11.52 -14.14
C TRP A 259 0.05 -10.07 -14.54
N LEU A 260 1.21 -9.44 -14.73
CA LEU A 260 1.31 -8.14 -15.36
C LEU A 260 1.57 -8.32 -16.85
N SER A 261 0.76 -7.66 -17.66
CA SER A 261 0.90 -7.64 -19.12
C SER A 261 0.60 -6.25 -19.67
N LYS A 262 0.82 -6.04 -20.97
CA LYS A 262 0.39 -4.83 -21.67
C LYS A 262 -0.67 -5.16 -22.70
N ARG A 263 -1.74 -4.37 -22.72
CA ARG A 263 -2.80 -4.47 -23.72
C ARG A 263 -3.16 -3.09 -24.26
N GLU A 264 -3.53 -3.04 -25.53
CA GLU A 264 -4.00 -1.81 -26.17
C GLU A 264 -5.44 -1.53 -25.73
N PHE A 265 -5.71 -0.28 -25.38
CA PHE A 265 -7.06 0.21 -25.12
C PHE A 265 -7.26 1.56 -25.81
N ASP A 266 -8.47 1.78 -26.31
CA ASP A 266 -8.93 3.10 -26.72
C ASP A 266 -9.32 3.91 -25.49
N ILE A 267 -8.48 4.88 -25.12
CA ILE A 267 -8.78 5.80 -24.04
C ILE A 267 -9.40 7.08 -24.61
N THR A 268 -10.45 7.57 -23.95
CA THR A 268 -11.04 8.87 -24.27
C THR A 268 -10.33 9.95 -23.47
N ARG A 269 -9.74 10.92 -24.16
CA ARG A 269 -9.06 12.07 -23.56
C ARG A 269 -9.71 13.36 -24.05
N ILE A 270 -9.92 14.31 -23.14
CA ILE A 270 -10.37 15.65 -23.50
C ILE A 270 -9.16 16.43 -24.04
N ASN A 271 -9.28 16.95 -25.26
CA ASN A 271 -8.24 17.79 -25.88
C ASN A 271 -8.30 19.24 -25.33
N GLU A 272 -7.41 20.11 -25.83
CA GLU A 272 -7.35 21.51 -25.37
C GLU A 272 -8.58 22.33 -25.79
N ASN A 273 -9.34 21.86 -26.78
CA ASN A 273 -10.58 22.48 -27.24
C ASN A 273 -11.82 21.97 -26.46
N GLY A 274 -11.63 21.07 -25.48
CA GLY A 274 -12.73 20.48 -24.71
C GLY A 274 -13.41 19.28 -25.39
N GLU A 275 -12.89 18.79 -26.51
CA GLU A 275 -13.49 17.69 -27.26
C GLU A 275 -12.95 16.33 -26.81
N ALA A 276 -13.82 15.33 -26.77
CA ALA A 276 -13.46 13.96 -26.47
C ALA A 276 -12.77 13.29 -27.67
N VAL A 277 -11.48 13.03 -27.56
CA VAL A 277 -10.67 12.34 -28.58
C VAL A 277 -10.32 10.94 -28.09
N ARG A 278 -10.56 9.93 -28.92
CA ARG A 278 -10.11 8.56 -28.65
C ARG A 278 -8.67 8.38 -29.13
N GLN A 279 -7.82 7.81 -28.28
CA GLN A 279 -6.44 7.52 -28.61
C GLN A 279 -6.09 6.10 -28.16
N PRO A 280 -5.53 5.26 -29.05
CA PRO A 280 -5.04 3.95 -28.66
C PRO A 280 -3.82 4.11 -27.75
N GLN A 281 -3.82 3.39 -26.64
CA GLN A 281 -2.73 3.39 -25.67
C GLN A 281 -2.50 1.99 -25.10
N MET A 282 -1.25 1.53 -25.12
CA MET A 282 -0.84 0.37 -24.34
C MET A 282 -0.91 0.70 -22.85
N LEU A 283 -1.74 -0.04 -22.11
CA LEU A 283 -1.87 0.06 -20.65
C LEU A 283 -1.36 -1.22 -19.99
N THR A 284 -0.78 -1.06 -18.81
CA THR A 284 -0.48 -2.19 -17.92
C THR A 284 -1.79 -2.77 -17.39
N VAL A 285 -1.95 -4.08 -17.55
CA VAL A 285 -3.09 -4.85 -17.06
C VAL A 285 -2.59 -5.84 -16.01
N LEU A 286 -3.33 -5.89 -14.91
CA LEU A 286 -3.17 -6.87 -13.85
C LEU A 286 -4.31 -7.88 -13.98
N ASP A 287 -3.96 -9.13 -14.26
CA ASP A 287 -4.91 -10.25 -14.30
C ASP A 287 -4.51 -11.28 -13.23
N ALA A 288 -5.47 -12.10 -12.79
CA ALA A 288 -5.21 -13.29 -11.98
C ALA A 288 -5.96 -14.46 -12.61
N ASP A 289 -5.31 -15.61 -12.72
CA ASP A 289 -5.93 -16.83 -13.25
C ASP A 289 -6.68 -17.50 -12.09
N ILE A 290 -7.88 -17.01 -11.78
CA ILE A 290 -8.76 -17.55 -10.73
C ILE A 290 -9.96 -18.21 -11.38
N ASP A 291 -10.21 -19.48 -11.02
CA ASP A 291 -11.46 -20.15 -11.35
C ASP A 291 -12.55 -19.69 -10.39
N ILE A 292 -13.27 -18.64 -10.79
CA ILE A 292 -14.37 -18.09 -10.00
C ILE A 292 -15.50 -19.13 -9.84
N GLY A 293 -15.69 -20.03 -10.81
CA GLY A 293 -16.71 -21.08 -10.75
C GLY A 293 -16.40 -22.08 -9.65
N ALA A 294 -15.20 -22.68 -9.68
CA ALA A 294 -14.73 -23.60 -8.64
C ALA A 294 -14.75 -22.98 -7.24
N LEU A 295 -14.47 -21.68 -7.16
CA LEU A 295 -14.47 -20.95 -5.91
C LEU A 295 -15.89 -20.71 -5.37
N LEU A 296 -16.85 -20.32 -6.21
CA LEU A 296 -18.25 -20.15 -5.80
C LEU A 296 -18.89 -21.49 -5.41
N ASP A 297 -18.45 -22.58 -6.03
CA ASP A 297 -18.87 -23.95 -5.72
C ASP A 297 -18.17 -24.52 -4.46
N GLY A 298 -17.27 -23.77 -3.83
CA GLY A 298 -16.52 -24.19 -2.63
C GLY A 298 -15.44 -25.25 -2.88
N ALA A 299 -15.16 -25.61 -4.14
CA ALA A 299 -14.19 -26.63 -4.53
C ALA A 299 -12.73 -26.14 -4.50
N ASP A 300 -12.53 -24.82 -4.35
CA ASP A 300 -11.24 -24.15 -4.39
C ASP A 300 -10.70 -23.81 -2.98
N GLU A 301 -11.33 -24.34 -1.92
CA GLU A 301 -10.66 -24.43 -0.63
C GLU A 301 -9.44 -25.35 -0.81
N ALA A 302 -8.24 -24.80 -0.64
CA ALA A 302 -7.03 -25.61 -0.63
C ALA A 302 -7.21 -26.71 0.40
N ALA A 303 -7.32 -27.96 -0.08
CA ALA A 303 -7.43 -29.13 0.78
C ALA A 303 -6.36 -29.01 1.87
N PRO A 304 -6.73 -29.13 3.16
CA PRO A 304 -5.77 -28.98 4.25
C PRO A 304 -4.54 -29.83 3.95
N ALA A 305 -3.34 -29.33 4.24
CA ALA A 305 -2.08 -29.98 3.87
C ALA A 305 -2.02 -31.47 4.27
N ILE A 306 -2.82 -31.87 5.26
CA ILE A 306 -3.06 -33.24 5.68
C ILE A 306 -3.75 -34.09 4.59
N GLU A 307 -4.78 -33.59 3.91
CA GLU A 307 -5.47 -34.30 2.82
C GLU A 307 -4.60 -34.41 1.56
N VAL A 308 -3.83 -33.36 1.23
CA VAL A 308 -2.85 -33.42 0.15
C VAL A 308 -1.72 -34.41 0.47
N ALA A 309 -1.24 -34.42 1.72
CA ALA A 309 -0.25 -35.39 2.19
C ALA A 309 -0.80 -36.81 2.23
N GLN A 310 -2.07 -37.00 2.61
CA GLN A 310 -2.76 -38.29 2.60
C GLN A 310 -2.98 -38.78 1.16
N GLY A 311 -3.33 -37.90 0.22
CA GLY A 311 -3.43 -38.22 -1.20
C GLY A 311 -2.08 -38.62 -1.81
N ALA A 312 -1.02 -37.87 -1.48
CA ALA A 312 0.36 -38.21 -1.89
C ALA A 312 0.86 -39.51 -1.25
N ALA A 313 0.56 -39.75 0.03
CA ALA A 313 0.89 -40.99 0.73
C ALA A 313 0.10 -42.19 0.19
N ALA A 314 -1.17 -41.99 -0.20
CA ALA A 314 -1.99 -43.03 -0.84
C ALA A 314 -1.47 -43.39 -2.23
N LEU A 315 -0.98 -42.40 -3.00
CA LEU A 315 -0.33 -42.62 -4.29
C LEU A 315 1.03 -43.34 -4.15
N LEU A 316 1.78 -43.08 -3.08
CA LEU A 316 3.05 -43.75 -2.78
C LEU A 316 2.87 -45.14 -2.13
N GLY A 317 1.76 -45.36 -1.42
CA GLY A 317 1.44 -46.62 -0.75
C GLY A 317 0.95 -47.72 -1.70
N ALA A 318 0.57 -47.39 -2.94
CA ALA A 318 0.04 -48.34 -3.91
C ALA A 318 1.10 -49.19 -4.64
N GLY A 319 2.39 -49.07 -4.31
CA GLY A 319 3.45 -49.75 -5.08
C GLY A 319 4.78 -50.06 -4.37
N GLY A 320 4.86 -50.05 -3.04
CA GLY A 320 6.12 -50.25 -2.32
C GLY A 320 6.06 -51.34 -1.27
N THR A 321 6.65 -52.51 -1.56
CA THR A 321 6.90 -53.58 -0.58
C THR A 321 7.79 -53.05 0.56
N VAL A 322 7.21 -52.84 1.75
CA VAL A 322 7.98 -52.49 2.95
C VAL A 322 8.54 -53.78 3.54
N ILE A 323 9.87 -53.92 3.50
CA ILE A 323 10.61 -54.96 4.23
C ILE A 323 10.68 -54.52 5.70
N PRO A 324 10.13 -55.27 6.66
CA PRO A 324 10.31 -54.97 8.07
C PRO A 324 11.68 -55.48 8.54
N LEU A 325 12.53 -54.57 9.02
CA LEU A 325 13.72 -54.96 9.79
C LEU A 325 13.31 -55.22 11.24
N HIS A 326 13.45 -56.47 11.66
CA HIS A 326 13.26 -56.92 13.05
C HIS A 326 14.33 -56.34 13.99
N PRO A 327 14.05 -56.26 15.30
CA PRO A 327 14.82 -55.53 16.30
C PRO A 327 15.94 -56.39 16.90
N THR A 328 17.01 -55.74 17.37
CA THR A 328 18.04 -56.36 18.20
C THR A 328 17.95 -55.83 19.63
N ASP A 329 17.60 -56.75 20.53
CA ASP A 329 17.80 -56.63 21.98
C ASP A 329 19.28 -56.49 22.34
N GLY A 330 19.58 -55.74 23.41
CA GLY A 330 20.94 -55.63 23.93
C GLY A 330 21.19 -54.59 25.03
N SER A 331 20.46 -54.73 26.14
CA SER A 331 20.74 -54.30 27.53
C SER A 331 21.94 -53.39 27.87
N GLY A 332 21.65 -52.34 28.67
CA GLY A 332 22.46 -52.00 29.85
C GLY A 332 22.55 -50.50 30.20
N GLY A 333 21.93 -50.08 31.31
CA GLY A 333 22.34 -48.87 32.04
C GLY A 333 21.20 -47.99 32.57
N ALA A 334 20.83 -48.19 33.83
CA ALA A 334 19.79 -47.48 34.57
C ALA A 334 20.16 -46.03 34.90
N THR A 335 19.14 -45.15 34.96
CA THR A 335 18.90 -44.26 36.12
C THR A 335 17.47 -43.72 36.06
N SER A 336 16.72 -44.03 37.12
CA SER A 336 15.36 -43.60 37.41
C SER A 336 15.32 -42.15 37.87
N GLY A 337 14.27 -41.44 37.50
CA GLY A 337 13.94 -40.09 37.97
C GLY A 337 12.51 -39.74 37.61
N ASP A 338 11.59 -40.39 38.30
CA ASP A 338 10.14 -40.22 38.21
C ASP A 338 9.74 -38.89 38.89
N THR A 339 8.94 -38.03 38.23
CA THR A 339 8.19 -36.97 38.91
C THR A 339 6.93 -36.64 38.12
N GLN A 340 5.80 -37.09 38.65
CA GLN A 340 4.44 -36.76 38.24
C GLN A 340 4.12 -35.26 38.42
N PRO A 341 3.17 -34.71 37.64
CA PRO A 341 2.69 -33.34 37.81
C PRO A 341 1.64 -33.26 38.93
N ALA A 342 1.95 -32.51 39.99
CA ALA A 342 1.01 -32.19 41.06
C ALA A 342 0.14 -30.99 40.67
N THR A 343 -1.17 -31.21 40.69
CA THR A 343 -2.23 -30.22 40.65
C THR A 343 -2.30 -29.48 41.98
N HIS A 344 -2.27 -28.14 41.97
CA HIS A 344 -2.69 -27.33 43.10
C HIS A 344 -3.63 -26.21 42.65
N ALA A 345 -4.90 -26.43 42.92
CA ALA A 345 -5.92 -25.42 43.03
C ALA A 345 -5.81 -24.72 44.38
N GLY A 346 -6.03 -23.40 44.37
CA GLY A 346 -6.50 -22.61 45.51
C GLY A 346 -5.44 -21.96 46.38
N ASN A 347 -5.24 -20.65 46.19
CA ASN A 347 -5.55 -19.74 47.29
C ASN A 347 -5.93 -18.35 46.77
N ALA A 348 -7.15 -17.94 47.12
CA ALA A 348 -7.65 -16.60 46.92
C ALA A 348 -7.09 -15.71 48.04
N GLN A 349 -6.26 -14.74 47.67
CA GLN A 349 -5.90 -13.64 48.55
C GLN A 349 -6.52 -12.38 47.97
N ARG A 350 -7.48 -11.82 48.73
CA ARG A 350 -8.06 -10.51 48.50
C ARG A 350 -7.01 -9.49 48.91
N ASP A 351 -6.50 -8.72 47.96
CA ASP A 351 -5.82 -7.47 48.24
C ASP A 351 -6.64 -6.30 47.69
N GLU A 352 -6.66 -5.27 48.51
CA GLU A 352 -7.49 -4.08 48.48
C GLU A 352 -7.08 -3.14 47.34
N HIS A 353 -8.09 -2.64 46.60
CA HIS A 353 -8.16 -1.31 46.01
C HIS A 353 -6.89 -0.74 45.33
N ASP A 354 -6.54 -1.29 44.17
CA ASP A 354 -5.81 -0.55 43.14
C ASP A 354 -6.82 -0.08 42.08
N ASP A 355 -7.05 1.22 42.00
CA ASP A 355 -7.76 1.82 40.88
C ASP A 355 -7.00 1.44 39.58
N PRO A 356 -7.67 0.84 38.58
CA PRO A 356 -6.99 0.48 37.34
C PRO A 356 -6.36 1.73 36.71
N PRO A 357 -5.17 1.61 36.11
CA PRO A 357 -4.53 2.74 35.46
C PRO A 357 -5.51 3.39 34.46
N PRO A 358 -5.52 4.73 34.34
CA PRO A 358 -6.48 5.43 33.50
C PRO A 358 -6.40 4.89 32.07
N GLU A 359 -7.50 4.29 31.61
CA GLU A 359 -7.63 3.67 30.29
C GLU A 359 -7.13 4.63 29.20
N SER A 360 -6.24 4.13 28.35
CA SER A 360 -5.68 4.91 27.25
C SER A 360 -6.76 5.30 26.24
N ILE A 361 -6.54 6.37 25.48
CA ILE A 361 -7.51 6.79 24.45
C ILE A 361 -7.69 5.73 23.35
N GLU A 362 -6.69 4.88 23.13
CA GLU A 362 -6.73 3.79 22.16
C GLU A 362 -7.63 2.63 22.64
N GLU A 363 -7.53 2.24 23.91
CA GLU A 363 -8.42 1.26 24.54
C GLU A 363 -9.88 1.74 24.56
N LYS A 364 -10.11 3.02 24.89
CA LYS A 364 -11.44 3.64 24.81
C LYS A 364 -12.03 3.59 23.40
N ARG A 365 -11.21 3.80 22.37
CA ARG A 365 -11.63 3.69 20.96
C ARG A 365 -11.99 2.27 20.56
N HIS A 366 -11.21 1.30 20.99
CA HIS A 366 -11.54 -0.11 20.79
C HIS A 366 -12.89 -0.48 21.42
N ARG A 367 -13.13 -0.05 22.65
CA ARG A 367 -14.40 -0.26 23.35
C ARG A 367 -15.57 0.44 22.67
N LEU A 368 -15.37 1.67 22.21
CA LEU A 368 -16.36 2.41 21.43
C LEU A 368 -16.70 1.66 20.14
N GLN A 369 -15.71 1.12 19.43
CA GLN A 369 -15.92 0.37 18.18
C GLN A 369 -16.72 -0.91 18.39
N ASP A 370 -16.44 -1.67 19.46
CA ASP A 370 -17.22 -2.85 19.85
C ASP A 370 -18.69 -2.49 20.15
N LEU A 371 -18.93 -1.40 20.88
CA LEU A 371 -20.30 -0.94 21.17
C LEU A 371 -21.07 -0.52 19.90
N LEU A 372 -20.40 0.15 18.97
CA LEU A 372 -21.00 0.52 17.67
C LEU A 372 -21.36 -0.71 16.83
N LEU A 373 -20.55 -1.77 16.89
CA LEU A 373 -20.82 -3.05 16.23
C LEU A 373 -22.04 -3.74 16.86
N ARG A 374 -22.08 -3.83 18.20
CA ARG A 374 -23.19 -4.48 18.92
C ARG A 374 -24.53 -3.78 18.71
N LEU A 375 -24.53 -2.45 18.63
CA LEU A 375 -25.73 -1.64 18.37
C LEU A 375 -26.07 -1.50 16.88
N ARG A 376 -25.30 -2.11 15.98
CA ARG A 376 -25.44 -2.03 14.52
C ARG A 376 -25.47 -0.59 14.00
N LEU A 377 -24.64 0.28 14.59
CA LEU A 377 -24.46 1.68 14.18
C LEU A 377 -23.37 1.83 13.10
N ASN A 378 -22.74 0.73 12.72
CA ASN A 378 -21.72 0.63 11.67
C ASN A 378 -22.29 0.40 10.26
N ALA A 379 -23.59 0.12 10.11
CA ALA A 379 -24.26 -0.02 8.82
C ALA A 379 -24.34 1.35 8.11
N ASP A 380 -24.09 1.41 6.80
CA ASP A 380 -23.86 2.66 6.06
C ASP A 380 -24.93 3.75 6.29
N ALA A 381 -26.21 3.38 6.34
CA ALA A 381 -27.30 4.31 6.60
C ALA A 381 -27.32 4.86 8.04
N ARG A 382 -26.97 4.04 9.05
CA ARG A 382 -26.98 4.43 10.47
C ARG A 382 -25.68 5.11 10.90
N ARG A 383 -24.59 4.84 10.18
CA ARG A 383 -23.28 5.44 10.42
C ARG A 383 -23.30 6.95 10.25
N GLU A 384 -23.98 7.46 9.22
CA GLU A 384 -24.09 8.91 8.99
C GLU A 384 -25.00 9.58 10.02
N GLN A 385 -26.12 8.94 10.39
CA GLN A 385 -27.02 9.44 11.43
C GLN A 385 -26.33 9.53 12.80
N PHE A 386 -25.56 8.49 13.16
CA PHE A 386 -24.77 8.48 14.39
C PHE A 386 -23.66 9.55 14.38
N ARG A 387 -23.07 9.80 13.21
CA ARG A 387 -22.07 10.88 13.03
C ARG A 387 -22.68 12.25 13.29
N VAL A 388 -23.86 12.53 12.73
CA VAL A 388 -24.60 13.78 12.96
C VAL A 388 -24.97 13.90 14.43
N TYR A 389 -25.52 12.86 15.05
CA TYR A 389 -25.82 12.83 16.48
C TYR A 389 -24.61 13.16 17.35
N SER A 390 -23.48 12.49 17.10
CA SER A 390 -22.24 12.69 17.86
C SER A 390 -21.69 14.11 17.69
N HIS A 391 -21.82 14.67 16.49
CA HIS A 391 -21.43 16.05 16.19
C HIS A 391 -22.33 17.08 16.88
N VAL A 392 -23.65 16.88 16.88
CA VAL A 392 -24.60 17.78 17.56
C VAL A 392 -24.39 17.74 19.08
N LYS A 393 -24.12 16.57 19.65
CA LYS A 393 -24.01 16.37 21.09
C LYS A 393 -22.66 16.80 21.68
N PHE A 394 -21.56 16.58 20.94
CA PHE A 394 -20.21 16.83 21.45
C PHE A 394 -19.38 17.81 20.60
N GLY A 395 -19.79 18.13 19.37
CA GLY A 395 -19.06 19.06 18.49
C GLY A 395 -17.90 18.43 17.73
N ARG A 396 -17.16 19.26 16.96
CA ARG A 396 -15.99 18.79 16.17
C ARG A 396 -14.87 18.29 17.07
N GLY A 397 -14.24 17.18 16.68
CA GLY A 397 -13.06 16.63 17.36
C GLY A 397 -13.36 15.86 18.65
N TRP A 398 -14.63 15.55 18.96
CA TRP A 398 -15.00 14.84 20.19
C TRP A 398 -14.30 13.48 20.37
N ALA A 399 -14.01 12.77 19.28
CA ALA A 399 -13.34 11.46 19.31
C ALA A 399 -11.86 11.52 19.76
N GLU A 400 -11.27 12.72 19.82
CA GLU A 400 -9.91 12.98 20.31
C GLU A 400 -9.91 13.45 21.78
N ARG A 401 -11.08 13.74 22.36
CA ARG A 401 -11.21 14.23 23.74
C ARG A 401 -11.63 13.07 24.67
N PRO A 402 -10.74 12.57 25.54
CA PRO A 402 -11.02 11.39 26.36
C PRO A 402 -12.34 11.46 27.14
N THR A 403 -12.65 12.62 27.71
CA THR A 403 -13.87 12.85 28.49
C THR A 403 -15.16 12.72 27.68
N ASP A 404 -15.13 13.02 26.38
CA ASP A 404 -16.30 12.90 25.52
C ASP A 404 -16.46 11.48 24.98
N VAL A 405 -15.34 10.81 24.72
CA VAL A 405 -15.31 9.38 24.41
C VAL A 405 -15.89 8.58 25.59
N ASP A 406 -15.51 8.89 26.83
CA ASP A 406 -16.06 8.25 28.03
C ASP A 406 -17.58 8.45 28.15
N LYS A 407 -18.05 9.69 27.92
CA LYS A 407 -19.49 9.99 27.92
C LYS A 407 -20.24 9.23 26.83
N MET A 408 -19.64 9.09 25.64
CA MET A 408 -20.23 8.32 24.55
C MET A 408 -20.26 6.82 24.87
N ILE A 409 -19.17 6.25 25.39
CA ILE A 409 -19.10 4.85 25.82
C ILE A 409 -20.17 4.58 26.88
N GLY A 410 -20.31 5.45 27.88
CA GLY A 410 -21.36 5.32 28.90
C GLY A 410 -22.76 5.34 28.28
N ARG A 411 -23.02 6.25 27.34
CA ARG A 411 -24.32 6.35 26.66
C ARG A 411 -24.63 5.12 25.80
N LEU A 412 -23.66 4.62 25.04
CA LEU A 412 -23.83 3.43 24.20
C LEU A 412 -23.95 2.16 25.04
N THR A 413 -23.25 2.08 26.17
CA THR A 413 -23.40 0.98 27.13
C THR A 413 -24.84 0.92 27.64
N GLY A 414 -25.41 2.06 28.07
CA GLY A 414 -26.83 2.11 28.46
C GLY A 414 -27.82 1.87 27.32
N ALA A 415 -27.40 2.09 26.06
CA ALA A 415 -28.23 1.80 24.89
C ALA A 415 -28.33 0.31 24.58
N LEU A 416 -27.47 -0.54 25.16
CA LEU A 416 -27.61 -1.99 25.04
C LEU A 416 -28.91 -2.48 25.70
N ASP A 417 -29.33 -1.83 26.79
CA ASP A 417 -30.57 -2.16 27.51
C ASP A 417 -31.79 -1.41 26.98
N ALA A 418 -31.61 -0.24 26.38
CA ALA A 418 -32.68 0.61 25.83
C ALA A 418 -32.29 1.24 24.47
N PRO A 419 -32.26 0.44 23.38
CA PRO A 419 -31.83 0.91 22.06
C PRO A 419 -32.79 1.91 21.42
N ASP A 420 -34.10 1.81 21.70
CA ASP A 420 -35.14 2.68 21.16
C ASP A 420 -34.99 4.15 21.61
N VAL A 421 -34.49 4.37 22.82
CA VAL A 421 -34.20 5.70 23.35
C VAL A 421 -33.02 6.33 22.60
N LEU A 422 -32.01 5.53 22.26
CA LEU A 422 -30.87 6.02 21.47
C LEU A 422 -31.31 6.37 20.04
N ASP A 423 -32.17 5.55 19.43
CA ASP A 423 -32.67 5.81 18.08
C ASP A 423 -33.51 7.09 18.00
N ARG A 424 -34.28 7.39 19.03
CA ARG A 424 -35.02 8.66 19.15
C ARG A 424 -34.08 9.86 19.25
N GLU A 425 -33.08 9.78 20.12
CA GLU A 425 -32.06 10.84 20.26
C GLU A 425 -31.29 11.09 18.96
N ILE A 426 -30.95 10.03 18.22
CA ILE A 426 -30.26 10.14 16.93
C ILE A 426 -31.18 10.83 15.91
N SER A 427 -32.44 10.44 15.86
CA SER A 427 -33.43 11.02 14.95
C SER A 427 -33.66 12.51 15.23
N GLU A 428 -33.83 12.90 16.50
CA GLU A 428 -33.96 14.29 16.92
C GLU A 428 -32.73 15.14 16.56
N ALA A 429 -31.53 14.58 16.71
CA ALA A 429 -30.30 15.28 16.34
C ALA A 429 -30.16 15.47 14.82
N VAL A 430 -30.57 14.48 14.02
CA VAL A 430 -30.59 14.57 12.55
C VAL A 430 -31.61 15.62 12.10
N GLU A 431 -32.81 15.64 12.68
CA GLU A 431 -33.82 16.66 12.38
C GLU A 431 -33.38 18.07 12.80
N SER A 432 -32.67 18.21 13.92
CA SER A 432 -32.11 19.49 14.34
C SER A 432 -30.98 19.95 13.42
N PHE A 433 -30.20 19.03 12.87
CA PHE A 433 -29.11 19.35 11.95
C PHE A 433 -29.65 19.81 10.59
N ASN A 434 -30.70 19.15 10.08
CA ASN A 434 -31.32 19.49 8.78
C ASN A 434 -32.13 20.81 8.81
N ARG A 435 -32.46 21.34 10.00
CA ARG A 435 -33.16 22.62 10.18
C ARG A 435 -32.22 23.82 10.32
N ARG A 436 -30.90 23.61 10.41
CA ARG A 436 -29.86 24.65 10.41
C ARG A 436 -29.25 24.76 9.03
#